data_AF-A0A0G2HLP8-F1
#
_entry.id   AF-A0A0G2HLP8-F1
#
_cell.length_a   1.000
_cell.length_b   1.000
_cell.length_c   1.000
_cell.angle_alpha   90.00
_cell.angle_beta   90.00
_cell.angle_gamma   90.00
#
_symmetry.space_group_name_H-M   'P 1'
#
loop_
_entity.id
_entity.type
_entity.pdbx_description
1 polymer ?
#
loop_
_entity_poly.entity_id
_entity_poly.type
_entity_poly.pdbx_seq_one_letter_code
_entity_poly.pdbx_strand_id
1 'polypeptide(L)'
;MLVNDYFGHWWADGRKPYMVYTQTGGTSYASENVATSGWMYDEWAANGCNTSYVRCEVPTPKEVITDHQWGMMYDDAHADWGHRDNILGKTHRAVNIGIGFNGLRMTFVQHFEGGAVQANEPPVLNQNGELCLSLGKRETGIAVGGISIVYDPPPTPKTPAQIGALNRYCMGGGFTDHCSEFDVATIREPPPPGLYYSNLNANEVVASRWIDSPSNFILRAKTGSLLKKPGVYTIIIWRDNGEEWWSEQLIALSLFVE
;
A
#
# COMPACT_ATOMS: atom_id res chain seq x y z
N MET A 1 7.86 2.65 -14.76
CA MET A 1 9.07 1.80 -14.76
C MET A 1 9.76 1.84 -16.12
N LEU A 2 9.31 1.10 -17.15
CA LEU A 2 10.04 1.05 -18.44
C LEU A 2 10.21 2.39 -19.18
N VAL A 3 9.15 3.19 -19.34
CA VAL A 3 9.21 4.48 -20.06
C VAL A 3 10.17 5.48 -19.38
N ASN A 4 10.27 5.40 -18.05
CA ASN A 4 11.08 6.29 -17.23
C ASN A 4 12.38 5.61 -16.76
N ASP A 5 12.71 4.45 -17.33
CA ASP A 5 13.88 3.60 -17.03
C ASP A 5 14.26 3.50 -15.53
N TYR A 6 13.31 3.05 -14.70
CA TYR A 6 13.54 2.84 -13.26
C TYR A 6 12.93 1.55 -12.74
N PHE A 7 13.42 1.11 -11.57
CA PHE A 7 12.87 0.03 -10.76
C PHE A 7 12.61 0.54 -9.34
N GLY A 8 11.49 0.13 -8.74
CA GLY A 8 11.06 0.51 -7.39
C GLY A 8 9.57 0.83 -7.32
N HIS A 9 9.02 0.87 -6.10
CA HIS A 9 7.58 0.89 -5.84
C HIS A 9 6.88 2.24 -6.05
N TRP A 10 7.64 3.33 -6.17
CA TRP A 10 7.06 4.65 -6.34
C TRP A 10 6.77 4.97 -7.80
N TRP A 11 5.70 5.72 -8.01
CA TRP A 11 5.47 6.39 -9.28
C TRP A 11 6.45 7.56 -9.46
N ALA A 12 6.71 7.94 -10.70
CA ALA A 12 7.65 9.03 -11.02
C ALA A 12 7.23 10.40 -10.45
N ASP A 13 5.96 10.56 -10.11
CA ASP A 13 5.43 11.74 -9.41
C ASP A 13 5.50 11.66 -7.88
N GLY A 14 6.10 10.58 -7.35
CA GLY A 14 6.30 10.35 -5.92
C GLY A 14 5.13 9.66 -5.21
N ARG A 15 4.05 9.30 -5.90
CA ARG A 15 2.95 8.54 -5.30
C ARG A 15 3.35 7.10 -4.99
N LYS A 16 2.82 6.55 -3.90
CA LYS A 16 2.96 5.15 -3.49
C LYS A 16 1.82 4.27 -4.04
N PRO A 17 1.97 2.94 -4.09
CA PRO A 17 0.96 2.05 -4.65
C PRO A 17 -0.45 2.23 -4.07
N TYR A 18 -0.60 2.27 -2.73
CA TYR A 18 -1.90 2.45 -2.07
C TYR A 18 -2.57 3.80 -2.36
N MET A 19 -1.79 4.84 -2.67
CA MET A 19 -2.30 6.16 -3.06
C MET A 19 -2.96 6.09 -4.43
N VAL A 20 -2.24 5.52 -5.40
CA VAL A 20 -2.73 5.34 -6.76
C VAL A 20 -3.92 4.41 -6.77
N TYR A 21 -3.85 3.29 -6.05
CA TYR A 21 -4.97 2.34 -5.89
C TYR A 21 -6.26 3.05 -5.48
N THR A 22 -6.21 3.86 -4.41
CA THR A 22 -7.39 4.62 -3.95
C THR A 22 -7.87 5.62 -5.02
N GLN A 23 -6.96 6.39 -5.63
CA GLN A 23 -7.31 7.41 -6.64
C GLN A 23 -7.92 6.80 -7.91
N THR A 24 -7.58 5.56 -8.24
CA THR A 24 -8.12 4.84 -9.41
C THR A 24 -9.36 4.01 -9.08
N GLY A 25 -9.99 4.22 -7.92
CA GLY A 25 -11.25 3.58 -7.54
C GLY A 25 -11.11 2.29 -6.73
N GLY A 26 -9.92 2.00 -6.21
CA GLY A 26 -9.70 0.92 -5.26
C GLY A 26 -10.47 1.15 -3.96
N THR A 27 -11.09 0.10 -3.43
CA THR A 27 -12.01 0.19 -2.29
C THR A 27 -11.60 -0.66 -1.08
N SER A 28 -10.48 -1.39 -1.16
CA SER A 28 -9.99 -2.23 -0.05
C SER A 28 -8.57 -1.83 0.38
N TYR A 29 -7.68 -2.79 0.60
CA TYR A 29 -6.24 -2.57 0.60
C TYR A 29 -5.63 -3.15 -0.67
N ALA A 30 -4.40 -2.72 -0.96
CA ALA A 30 -3.57 -3.36 -1.96
C ALA A 30 -2.12 -3.51 -1.50
N SER A 31 -1.44 -4.52 -2.04
CA SER A 31 -0.03 -4.84 -1.79
C SER A 31 0.65 -5.20 -3.11
N GLU A 32 1.94 -4.88 -3.25
CA GLU A 32 2.66 -4.94 -4.52
C GLU A 32 3.92 -5.79 -4.40
N ASN A 33 4.10 -6.69 -5.36
CA ASN A 33 5.41 -7.22 -5.71
C ASN A 33 5.84 -6.65 -7.06
N VAL A 34 7.14 -6.36 -7.20
CA VAL A 34 7.72 -5.88 -8.46
C VAL A 34 9.03 -6.57 -8.72
N ALA A 35 9.24 -6.99 -9.97
CA ALA A 35 10.48 -7.58 -10.42
C ALA A 35 10.84 -7.06 -11.82
N THR A 36 12.14 -6.98 -12.13
CA THR A 36 12.63 -6.56 -13.44
C THR A 36 13.87 -7.35 -13.83
N SER A 37 13.98 -7.70 -15.12
CA SER A 37 15.16 -8.34 -15.70
C SER A 37 15.39 -7.82 -17.11
N GLY A 38 16.57 -8.13 -17.65
CA GLY A 38 17.04 -7.66 -18.95
C GLY A 38 17.89 -6.41 -18.80
N TRP A 39 18.04 -5.66 -19.88
CA TRP A 39 19.08 -4.64 -20.00
C TRP A 39 18.52 -3.23 -19.98
N MET A 40 19.13 -2.32 -19.21
CA MET A 40 18.98 -0.89 -19.49
C MET A 40 19.66 -0.55 -20.83
N TYR A 41 19.21 0.51 -21.51
CA TYR A 41 19.78 0.87 -22.82
C TYR A 41 21.25 1.30 -22.73
N ASP A 42 21.61 2.00 -21.67
CA ASP A 42 22.99 2.42 -21.38
C ASP A 42 23.87 1.22 -21.02
N GLU A 43 23.38 0.28 -20.22
CA GLU A 43 24.04 -0.96 -19.89
C GLU A 43 24.30 -1.81 -21.14
N TRP A 44 23.29 -1.97 -22.01
CA TRP A 44 23.42 -2.68 -23.28
C TRP A 44 24.53 -2.07 -24.15
N ALA A 45 24.56 -0.74 -24.27
CA ALA A 45 25.59 -0.06 -25.04
C ALA A 45 26.98 -0.16 -24.39
N ALA A 46 27.08 0.02 -23.06
CA ALA A 46 28.32 -0.04 -22.30
C ALA A 46 28.98 -1.43 -22.35
N ASN A 47 28.18 -2.49 -22.45
CA ASN A 47 28.65 -3.86 -22.62
C ASN A 47 28.98 -4.22 -24.09
N GLY A 48 28.92 -3.26 -25.02
CA GLY A 48 29.28 -3.48 -26.42
C GLY A 48 28.27 -4.32 -27.20
N CYS A 49 27.06 -4.50 -26.68
CA CYS A 49 26.00 -5.31 -27.29
C CYS A 49 25.46 -4.73 -28.61
N ASN A 50 25.84 -3.49 -28.94
CA ASN A 50 25.59 -2.87 -30.25
C ASN A 50 26.63 -3.24 -31.31
N THR A 51 27.65 -4.01 -30.96
CA THR A 51 28.73 -4.42 -31.87
C THR A 51 28.54 -5.87 -32.32
N SER A 52 29.17 -6.26 -33.43
CA SER A 52 29.19 -7.64 -33.89
C SER A 52 30.14 -8.55 -33.09
N TYR A 53 30.93 -7.99 -32.17
CA TYR A 53 31.94 -8.71 -31.40
C TYR A 53 31.41 -9.31 -30.10
N VAL A 54 30.31 -8.77 -29.57
CA VAL A 54 29.69 -9.20 -28.32
C VAL A 54 28.27 -9.68 -28.62
N ARG A 55 27.97 -10.91 -28.24
CA ARG A 55 26.61 -11.46 -28.34
C ARG A 55 25.93 -11.38 -26.99
N CYS A 56 25.09 -10.37 -26.82
CA CYS A 56 24.23 -10.23 -25.65
C CYS A 56 22.90 -10.92 -25.89
N GLU A 57 22.39 -11.60 -24.87
CA GLU A 57 21.11 -12.29 -24.93
C GLU A 57 20.03 -11.43 -24.28
N VAL A 58 18.89 -11.30 -24.95
CA VAL A 58 17.70 -10.69 -24.36
C VAL A 58 16.79 -11.84 -23.92
N PRO A 59 16.48 -11.96 -22.62
CA PRO A 59 15.62 -13.03 -22.14
C PRO A 59 14.20 -12.81 -22.65
N THR A 60 13.50 -13.90 -22.99
CA THR A 60 12.11 -13.79 -23.45
C THR A 60 11.19 -13.42 -22.28
N PRO A 61 10.06 -12.73 -22.53
CA PRO A 61 9.12 -12.41 -21.47
C PRO A 61 8.64 -13.64 -20.68
N LYS A 62 8.52 -14.81 -21.34
CA LYS A 62 8.10 -16.05 -20.68
C LYS A 62 9.13 -16.53 -19.66
N GLU A 63 10.40 -16.59 -20.05
CA GLU A 63 11.50 -17.00 -19.17
C GLU A 63 11.58 -16.06 -17.97
N VAL A 64 11.55 -14.74 -18.23
CA VAL A 64 11.60 -13.73 -17.17
C VAL A 64 10.43 -13.85 -16.18
N ILE A 65 9.20 -14.10 -16.64
CA ILE A 65 8.05 -14.31 -15.74
C ILE A 65 8.27 -15.56 -14.88
N THR A 66 8.74 -16.66 -15.47
CA THR A 66 8.99 -17.91 -14.74
C THR A 66 10.07 -17.70 -13.68
N ASP A 67 11.18 -17.07 -14.03
CA ASP A 67 12.28 -16.80 -13.12
C ASP A 67 11.87 -15.84 -11.99
N HIS A 68 11.15 -14.76 -12.31
CA HIS A 68 10.66 -13.81 -11.31
C HIS A 68 9.68 -14.45 -10.33
N GLN A 69 8.74 -15.25 -10.82
CA GLN A 69 7.80 -15.94 -9.93
C GLN A 69 8.50 -16.95 -9.03
N TRP A 70 9.49 -17.68 -9.55
CA TRP A 70 10.28 -18.60 -8.74
C TRP A 70 11.12 -17.84 -7.71
N GLY A 71 11.81 -16.78 -8.12
CA GLY A 71 12.66 -15.95 -7.26
C GLY A 71 11.88 -15.31 -6.12
N MET A 72 10.75 -14.66 -6.41
CA MET A 72 9.89 -14.06 -5.38
C MET A 72 9.32 -15.07 -4.38
N MET A 73 9.15 -16.34 -4.77
CA MET A 73 8.62 -17.39 -3.89
C MET A 73 9.69 -18.14 -3.10
N TYR A 74 10.85 -18.38 -3.70
CA TYR A 74 11.83 -19.36 -3.21
C TYR A 74 13.24 -18.78 -3.00
N ASP A 75 13.55 -17.61 -3.55
CA ASP A 75 14.86 -16.95 -3.45
C ASP A 75 14.72 -15.46 -3.09
N ASP A 76 13.96 -15.21 -2.02
CA ASP A 76 13.54 -13.88 -1.60
C ASP A 76 14.13 -13.43 -0.26
N ALA A 77 15.16 -14.14 0.22
CA ALA A 77 15.78 -13.87 1.52
C ALA A 77 16.36 -12.44 1.61
N HIS A 78 16.79 -11.87 0.49
CA HIS A 78 17.32 -10.50 0.41
C HIS A 78 16.24 -9.41 0.64
N ALA A 79 14.97 -9.76 0.50
CA ALA A 79 13.82 -8.89 0.75
C ALA A 79 13.05 -9.33 2.01
N ASP A 80 13.72 -10.01 2.94
CA ASP A 80 13.13 -10.55 4.17
C ASP A 80 11.92 -11.48 3.91
N TRP A 81 11.88 -12.14 2.74
CA TRP A 81 10.76 -12.94 2.24
C TRP A 81 9.46 -12.18 2.03
N GLY A 82 9.52 -10.84 1.93
CA GLY A 82 8.35 -9.98 1.77
C GLY A 82 7.53 -10.29 0.52
N HIS A 83 8.16 -10.63 -0.61
CA HIS A 83 7.43 -10.98 -1.83
C HIS A 83 6.69 -12.30 -1.69
N ARG A 84 7.35 -13.32 -1.10
CA ARG A 84 6.74 -14.64 -0.85
C ARG A 84 5.55 -14.52 0.08
N ASP A 85 5.73 -13.81 1.19
CA ASP A 85 4.71 -13.67 2.22
C ASP A 85 3.51 -12.88 1.70
N ASN A 86 3.74 -11.92 0.80
CA ASN A 86 2.68 -11.26 0.02
C ASN A 86 1.96 -12.24 -0.92
N ILE A 87 2.66 -13.03 -1.74
CA ILE A 87 2.01 -14.02 -2.63
C ILE A 87 1.14 -15.01 -1.86
N LEU A 88 1.59 -15.42 -0.66
CA LEU A 88 0.88 -16.35 0.22
C LEU A 88 -0.17 -15.69 1.12
N GLY A 89 -0.39 -14.38 0.98
CA GLY A 89 -1.34 -13.61 1.76
C GLY A 89 -2.75 -14.20 1.69
N LYS A 90 -3.18 -14.85 2.78
CA LYS A 90 -4.49 -15.54 2.87
C LYS A 90 -5.70 -14.61 2.69
N THR A 91 -5.45 -13.32 2.79
CA THR A 91 -6.43 -12.25 2.86
C THR A 91 -6.62 -11.60 1.48
N HIS A 92 -5.77 -11.94 0.51
CA HIS A 92 -5.91 -11.53 -0.88
C HIS A 92 -7.13 -12.22 -1.50
N ARG A 93 -7.85 -11.48 -2.35
CA ARG A 93 -9.04 -11.96 -3.07
C ARG A 93 -8.93 -11.77 -4.58
N ALA A 94 -8.04 -10.89 -5.02
CA ALA A 94 -7.69 -10.73 -6.41
C ALA A 94 -6.18 -10.49 -6.54
N VAL A 95 -5.65 -10.84 -7.71
CA VAL A 95 -4.32 -10.46 -8.14
C VAL A 95 -4.43 -9.86 -9.53
N ASN A 96 -3.84 -8.68 -9.71
CA ASN A 96 -3.73 -8.00 -10.99
C ASN A 96 -2.28 -8.09 -11.44
N ILE A 97 -2.08 -8.44 -12.71
CA ILE A 97 -0.76 -8.70 -13.26
C ILE A 97 -0.42 -7.64 -14.30
N GLY A 98 0.63 -6.87 -14.05
CA GLY A 98 1.23 -5.95 -15.00
C GLY A 98 2.47 -6.56 -15.64
N ILE A 99 2.53 -6.60 -16.97
CA ILE A 99 3.71 -7.02 -17.72
C ILE A 99 4.06 -5.91 -18.70
N GLY A 100 5.28 -5.38 -18.58
CA GLY A 100 5.86 -4.47 -19.55
C GLY A 100 7.09 -5.12 -20.20
N PHE A 101 7.27 -4.92 -21.50
CA PHE A 101 8.49 -5.31 -22.21
C PHE A 101 8.80 -4.31 -23.33
N ASN A 102 10.04 -3.84 -23.42
CA ASN A 102 10.47 -2.87 -24.44
C ASN A 102 11.43 -3.45 -25.49
N GLY A 103 11.63 -4.78 -25.51
CA GLY A 103 12.57 -5.44 -26.41
C GLY A 103 13.96 -5.69 -25.82
N LEU A 104 14.31 -5.08 -24.68
CA LEU A 104 15.56 -5.34 -23.95
C LEU A 104 15.33 -5.66 -22.47
N ARG A 105 14.32 -5.02 -21.88
CA ARG A 105 14.00 -5.07 -20.46
C ARG A 105 12.54 -5.41 -20.26
N MET A 106 12.29 -6.17 -19.21
CA MET A 106 10.98 -6.59 -18.78
C MET A 106 10.72 -6.13 -17.34
N THR A 107 9.48 -5.71 -17.08
CA THR A 107 8.97 -5.42 -15.75
C THR A 107 7.74 -6.26 -15.48
N PHE A 108 7.73 -6.92 -14.34
CA PHE A 108 6.64 -7.75 -13.85
C PHE A 108 6.12 -7.18 -12.53
N VAL A 109 4.82 -6.90 -12.46
CA VAL A 109 4.16 -6.38 -11.26
C VAL A 109 3.02 -7.30 -10.89
N GLN A 110 2.95 -7.69 -9.62
CA GLN A 110 1.78 -8.33 -9.03
C GLN A 110 1.17 -7.35 -8.04
N HIS A 111 -0.10 -7.02 -8.24
CA HIS A 111 -0.85 -6.15 -7.35
C HIS A 111 -1.99 -6.95 -6.73
N PHE A 112 -1.81 -7.33 -5.47
CA PHE A 112 -2.75 -8.12 -4.70
C PHE A 112 -3.75 -7.20 -4.02
N GLU A 113 -5.02 -7.54 -4.09
CA GLU A 113 -6.09 -6.77 -3.49
C GLU A 113 -6.81 -7.58 -2.43
N GLY A 114 -7.20 -6.87 -1.36
CA GLY A 114 -8.12 -7.38 -0.36
C GLY A 114 -9.54 -7.58 -0.89
N GLY A 115 -10.45 -7.90 0.02
CA GLY A 115 -11.86 -8.00 -0.35
C GLY A 115 -12.80 -8.48 0.74
N ALA A 116 -12.30 -8.93 1.90
CA ALA A 116 -13.16 -9.26 3.04
C ALA A 116 -14.02 -8.06 3.49
N VAL A 117 -13.47 -6.85 3.34
CA VAL A 117 -14.16 -5.58 3.56
C VAL A 117 -13.83 -4.62 2.42
N GLN A 118 -14.82 -3.83 2.02
CA GLN A 118 -14.65 -2.78 1.01
C GLN A 118 -15.37 -1.51 1.41
N ALA A 119 -14.78 -0.37 1.07
CA ALA A 119 -15.42 0.92 1.19
C ALA A 119 -16.59 1.02 0.21
N ASN A 120 -17.73 1.45 0.74
CA ASN A 120 -18.91 1.79 -0.06
C ASN A 120 -18.67 3.07 -0.85
N GLU A 121 -17.90 4.00 -0.26
CA GLU A 121 -17.48 5.28 -0.84
C GLU A 121 -16.08 5.63 -0.30
N PRO A 122 -15.27 6.45 -1.01
CA PRO A 122 -13.98 6.91 -0.51
C PRO A 122 -14.08 7.57 0.89
N PRO A 123 -13.03 7.48 1.73
CA PRO A 123 -13.01 8.19 3.01
C PRO A 123 -13.12 9.70 2.76
N VAL A 124 -13.91 10.39 3.58
CA VAL A 124 -14.11 11.84 3.46
C VAL A 124 -13.84 12.52 4.79
N LEU A 125 -13.08 13.62 4.75
CA LEU A 125 -13.01 14.59 5.83
C LEU A 125 -13.99 15.72 5.53
N ASN A 126 -15.05 15.83 6.32
CA ASN A 126 -16.06 16.88 6.08
C ASN A 126 -15.57 18.26 6.53
N GLN A 127 -16.34 19.30 6.21
CA GLN A 127 -16.02 20.71 6.54
C GLN A 127 -15.83 20.96 8.05
N ASN A 128 -16.36 20.09 8.91
CA ASN A 128 -16.23 20.18 10.37
C ASN A 128 -15.01 19.41 10.91
N GLY A 129 -14.16 18.84 10.05
CA GLY A 129 -13.01 18.02 10.44
C GLY A 129 -13.40 16.65 11.01
N GLU A 130 -14.59 16.15 10.67
CA GLU A 130 -15.02 14.79 11.02
C GLU A 130 -14.72 13.84 9.85
N LEU A 131 -13.94 12.80 10.14
CA LEU A 131 -13.67 11.71 9.24
C LEU A 131 -14.91 10.81 9.17
N CYS A 132 -15.38 10.53 7.95
CA CYS A 132 -16.51 9.66 7.65
C CYS A 132 -16.04 8.50 6.78
N LEU A 133 -16.42 7.28 7.18
CA LEU A 133 -16.15 6.06 6.41
C LEU A 133 -17.34 5.10 6.53
N SER A 134 -17.66 4.43 5.42
CA SER A 134 -18.69 3.41 5.35
C SER A 134 -18.13 2.22 4.57
N LEU A 135 -18.20 1.03 5.16
CA LEU A 135 -17.68 -0.19 4.59
C LEU A 135 -18.78 -1.26 4.50
N GLY A 136 -18.77 -2.02 3.42
CA GLY A 136 -19.48 -3.29 3.29
C GLY A 136 -18.57 -4.46 3.65
N LYS A 137 -19.06 -5.37 4.50
CA LYS A 137 -18.41 -6.63 4.83
C LYS A 137 -18.90 -7.71 3.87
N ARG A 138 -17.97 -8.37 3.19
CA ARG A 138 -18.26 -9.44 2.23
C ARG A 138 -18.11 -10.82 2.84
N GLU A 139 -17.52 -10.91 4.02
CA GLU A 139 -17.30 -12.14 4.77
C GLU A 139 -17.96 -12.06 6.15
N THR A 140 -18.43 -13.20 6.64
CA THR A 140 -19.03 -13.31 7.97
C THR A 140 -17.93 -13.40 9.04
N GLY A 141 -18.21 -12.94 10.26
CA GLY A 141 -17.25 -13.02 11.37
C GLY A 141 -16.05 -12.06 11.25
N ILE A 142 -16.15 -11.05 10.38
CA ILE A 142 -15.22 -9.92 10.41
C ILE A 142 -15.65 -8.96 11.52
N ALA A 143 -14.77 -8.71 12.46
CA ALA A 143 -14.89 -7.64 13.45
C ALA A 143 -13.83 -6.58 13.14
N VAL A 144 -14.22 -5.31 13.21
CA VAL A 144 -13.28 -4.19 13.03
C VAL A 144 -12.57 -3.93 14.34
N GLY A 145 -11.24 -3.99 14.31
CA GLY A 145 -10.38 -3.72 15.46
C GLY A 145 -9.84 -2.29 15.43
N GLY A 146 -8.52 -2.15 15.54
CA GLY A 146 -7.83 -0.87 15.53
C GLY A 146 -7.97 -0.12 14.19
N ILE A 147 -8.07 1.21 14.27
CA ILE A 147 -7.99 2.10 13.12
C ILE A 147 -6.82 3.04 13.31
N SER A 148 -5.85 2.93 12.40
CA SER A 148 -4.63 3.72 12.38
C SER A 148 -4.68 4.69 11.21
N ILE A 149 -4.19 5.90 11.42
CA ILE A 149 -4.06 6.90 10.37
C ILE A 149 -2.61 7.35 10.33
N VAL A 150 -1.98 7.12 9.20
CA VAL A 150 -0.61 7.55 8.90
C VAL A 150 -0.62 8.71 7.92
N TYR A 151 0.46 9.49 7.90
CA TYR A 151 0.57 10.68 7.06
C TYR A 151 1.78 10.61 6.13
N ASP A 152 1.57 10.95 4.87
CA ASP A 152 2.61 11.27 3.90
C ASP A 152 2.55 12.77 3.55
N PRO A 153 3.71 13.45 3.46
CA PRO A 153 3.79 14.75 2.78
C PRO A 153 3.23 14.68 1.35
N PRO A 154 2.81 15.82 0.76
CA PRO A 154 2.37 15.86 -0.63
C PRO A 154 3.38 15.18 -1.57
N PRO A 155 2.93 14.27 -2.46
CA PRO A 155 3.80 13.64 -3.44
C PRO A 155 4.50 14.69 -4.29
N THR A 156 5.79 14.47 -4.53
CA THR A 156 6.62 15.34 -5.37
C THR A 156 7.37 14.48 -6.37
N PRO A 157 7.64 14.98 -7.60
CA PRO A 157 8.39 14.23 -8.60
C PRO A 157 9.69 13.63 -8.07
N LYS A 158 10.02 12.43 -8.58
CA LYS A 158 11.21 11.66 -8.22
C LYS A 158 11.95 11.24 -9.48
N THR A 159 13.28 11.29 -9.39
CA THR A 159 14.15 10.79 -10.45
C THR A 159 14.24 9.26 -10.39
N PRO A 160 14.56 8.59 -11.51
CA PRO A 160 14.83 7.16 -11.54
C PRO A 160 15.83 6.69 -10.48
N ALA A 161 16.93 7.43 -10.32
CA ALA A 161 17.98 7.12 -9.35
C ALA A 161 17.49 7.21 -7.90
N GLN A 162 16.63 8.19 -7.59
CA GLN A 162 16.02 8.29 -6.26
C GLN A 162 15.11 7.09 -5.97
N ILE A 163 14.28 6.69 -6.93
CA ILE A 163 13.36 5.56 -6.77
C ILE A 163 14.13 4.26 -6.62
N GLY A 164 15.13 4.02 -7.48
CA GLY A 164 15.94 2.79 -7.45
C GLY A 164 16.85 2.65 -6.24
N ALA A 165 17.04 3.71 -5.45
CA ALA A 165 17.79 3.66 -4.20
C ALA A 165 17.00 3.06 -3.03
N LEU A 166 15.67 2.93 -3.15
CA LEU A 166 14.79 2.39 -2.10
C LEU A 166 14.24 1.02 -2.54
N ASN A 167 14.37 0.02 -1.66
CA ASN A 167 13.96 -1.36 -1.95
C ASN A 167 12.58 -1.74 -1.39
N ARG A 168 12.00 -0.90 -0.53
CA ARG A 168 10.66 -1.07 0.06
C ARG A 168 10.04 0.29 0.35
N TYR A 169 8.72 0.35 0.53
CA TYR A 169 8.02 1.55 0.97
C TYR A 169 7.25 1.29 2.27
N CYS A 170 7.00 2.36 3.02
CA CYS A 170 6.20 2.34 4.23
C CYS A 170 4.84 2.98 3.98
N MET A 171 3.80 2.59 4.73
CA MET A 171 2.57 3.38 4.79
C MET A 171 2.85 4.63 5.64
N GLY A 172 2.70 5.82 5.06
CA GLY A 172 3.10 7.08 5.71
C GLY A 172 4.60 7.37 5.60
N GLY A 173 5.02 8.49 6.20
CA GLY A 173 6.42 8.91 6.34
C GLY A 173 7.04 9.56 5.10
N GLY A 174 6.35 9.58 3.95
CA GLY A 174 6.85 10.16 2.71
C GLY A 174 7.77 9.24 1.92
N PHE A 175 8.75 9.81 1.23
CA PHE A 175 9.67 9.07 0.36
C PHE A 175 10.83 8.48 1.15
N THR A 176 10.59 7.32 1.78
CA THR A 176 11.53 6.63 2.67
C THR A 176 11.25 5.12 2.67
N ASP A 177 12.30 4.32 2.92
CA ASP A 177 12.26 2.89 3.23
C ASP A 177 12.39 2.62 4.74
N HIS A 178 12.58 3.66 5.56
CA HIS A 178 12.56 3.61 7.01
C HIS A 178 11.14 3.83 7.54
N CYS A 179 10.49 2.74 7.97
CA CYS A 179 9.13 2.77 8.46
C CYS A 179 9.09 3.27 9.90
N SER A 180 8.71 4.54 10.09
CA SER A 180 8.39 5.06 11.41
C SER A 180 6.98 4.61 11.82
N GLU A 181 6.86 3.95 12.97
CA GLU A 181 5.61 3.37 13.47
C GLU A 181 4.60 4.39 14.05
N PHE A 182 4.73 5.68 13.73
CA PHE A 182 3.92 6.70 14.39
C PHE A 182 2.66 7.05 13.58
N ASP A 183 1.54 6.56 14.07
CA ASP A 183 0.20 7.02 13.68
C ASP A 183 0.03 8.50 14.03
N VAL A 184 -0.36 9.31 13.04
CA VAL A 184 -0.78 10.71 13.30
C VAL A 184 -2.13 10.79 14.00
N ALA A 185 -2.95 9.75 13.86
CA ALA A 185 -4.13 9.55 14.66
C ALA A 185 -4.47 8.06 14.79
N THR A 186 -4.95 7.65 15.96
CA THR A 186 -5.55 6.33 16.17
C THR A 186 -7.00 6.54 16.59
N ILE A 187 -7.94 5.87 15.91
CA ILE A 187 -9.36 5.96 16.25
C ILE A 187 -9.75 4.79 17.13
N ARG A 188 -10.38 5.10 18.27
CA ARG A 188 -10.85 4.13 19.25
C ARG A 188 -12.38 3.98 19.16
N GLU A 189 -12.85 2.76 19.36
CA GLU A 189 -14.27 2.48 19.59
C GLU A 189 -14.78 3.27 20.82
N PRO A 190 -16.04 3.74 20.85
CA PRO A 190 -16.60 4.34 22.06
C PRO A 190 -16.63 3.32 23.20
N PRO A 191 -16.30 3.72 24.45
CA PRO A 191 -16.39 2.83 25.58
C PRO A 191 -17.86 2.45 25.83
N PRO A 192 -18.14 1.28 26.44
CA PRO A 192 -19.49 0.89 26.82
C PRO A 192 -20.19 1.94 27.70
N PRO A 193 -21.54 2.00 27.72
CA PRO A 193 -22.27 2.97 28.52
C PRO A 193 -21.84 2.95 30.00
N GLY A 194 -21.48 4.12 30.52
CA GLY A 194 -20.99 4.29 31.90
C GLY A 194 -19.47 4.12 32.07
N LEU A 195 -18.75 3.75 31.01
CA LEU A 195 -17.29 3.71 30.99
C LEU A 195 -16.72 4.89 30.21
N TYR A 196 -15.46 5.22 30.47
CA TYR A 196 -14.70 6.25 29.77
C TYR A 196 -13.22 5.84 29.70
N TYR A 197 -12.50 6.37 28.71
CA TYR A 197 -11.05 6.26 28.67
C TYR A 197 -10.43 7.23 29.68
N SER A 198 -9.72 6.70 30.67
CA SER A 198 -9.10 7.52 31.73
C SER A 198 -7.89 8.30 31.23
N ASN A 199 -7.17 7.77 30.24
CA ASN A 199 -6.03 8.41 29.59
C ASN A 199 -6.10 8.13 28.10
N LEU A 200 -6.14 9.19 27.30
CA LEU A 200 -5.96 9.14 25.85
C LEU A 200 -4.71 9.93 25.50
N ASN A 201 -3.91 9.38 24.61
CA ASN A 201 -2.80 10.11 24.01
C ASN A 201 -3.33 11.24 23.11
N ALA A 202 -2.49 12.23 22.84
CA ALA A 202 -2.87 13.41 22.06
C ALA A 202 -3.30 13.07 20.61
N ASN A 203 -2.89 11.93 20.07
CA ASN A 203 -3.25 11.41 18.76
C ASN A 203 -4.41 10.41 18.80
N GLU A 204 -4.98 10.10 19.97
CA GLU A 204 -6.11 9.18 20.08
C GLU A 204 -7.46 9.91 20.02
N VAL A 205 -8.34 9.42 19.15
CA VAL A 205 -9.66 10.00 18.92
C VAL A 205 -10.72 8.95 19.16
N VAL A 206 -11.64 9.20 20.09
CA VAL A 206 -12.82 8.35 20.27
C VAL A 206 -13.82 8.65 19.15
N ALA A 207 -14.29 7.60 18.48
CA ALA A 207 -15.28 7.75 17.42
C ALA A 207 -16.58 8.39 17.94
N SER A 208 -17.17 9.31 17.18
CA SER A 208 -18.52 9.83 17.45
C SER A 208 -19.60 8.84 17.01
N ARG A 209 -19.26 7.93 16.07
CA ARG A 209 -20.12 6.85 15.61
C ARG A 209 -19.27 5.63 15.25
N TRP A 210 -19.60 4.50 15.84
CA TRP A 210 -19.00 3.20 15.56
C TRP A 210 -20.13 2.18 15.48
N ILE A 211 -20.52 1.79 14.27
CA ILE A 211 -21.55 0.79 14.06
C ILE A 211 -20.90 -0.37 13.35
N ASP A 212 -20.59 -1.41 14.11
CA ASP A 212 -20.07 -2.65 13.56
C ASP A 212 -21.17 -3.71 13.49
N SER A 213 -21.70 -3.93 12.29
CA SER A 213 -22.76 -4.91 12.03
C SER A 213 -22.19 -6.10 11.23
N PRO A 214 -22.94 -7.21 11.08
CA PRO A 214 -22.47 -8.35 10.28
C PRO A 214 -22.19 -8.02 8.81
N SER A 215 -22.90 -7.04 8.22
CA SER A 215 -22.80 -6.70 6.80
C SER A 215 -22.14 -5.36 6.51
N ASN A 216 -22.04 -4.47 7.49
CA ASN A 216 -21.54 -3.12 7.29
C ASN A 216 -20.77 -2.61 8.51
N PHE A 217 -19.84 -1.70 8.27
CA PHE A 217 -19.18 -0.90 9.28
C PHE A 217 -19.34 0.59 8.96
N ILE A 218 -19.75 1.40 9.93
CA ILE A 218 -19.87 2.85 9.78
C ILE A 218 -19.07 3.54 10.87
N LEU A 219 -18.17 4.42 10.43
CA LEU A 219 -17.32 5.23 11.28
C LEU A 219 -17.60 6.72 11.09
N ARG A 220 -17.66 7.44 12.21
CA ARG A 220 -17.43 8.88 12.27
C ARG A 220 -16.49 9.21 13.43
N ALA A 221 -15.52 10.07 13.20
CA ALA A 221 -14.59 10.52 14.23
C ALA A 221 -14.20 11.99 14.04
N LYS A 222 -14.30 12.77 15.12
CA LYS A 222 -13.92 14.20 15.10
C LYS A 222 -12.41 14.32 15.28
N THR A 223 -11.69 14.35 14.17
CA THR A 223 -10.21 14.33 14.17
C THR A 223 -9.57 15.68 14.50
N GLY A 224 -10.36 16.75 14.57
CA GLY A 224 -9.89 18.06 15.01
C GLY A 224 -8.80 18.60 14.09
N SER A 225 -7.65 18.97 14.67
CA SER A 225 -6.49 19.46 13.91
C SER A 225 -5.54 18.37 13.41
N LEU A 226 -5.77 17.10 13.75
CA LEU A 226 -4.85 16.00 13.44
C LEU A 226 -4.74 15.76 11.92
N LEU A 227 -5.82 15.98 11.16
CA LEU A 227 -5.88 15.74 9.71
C LEU A 227 -6.00 17.02 8.87
N LYS A 228 -5.31 18.11 9.27
CA LYS A 228 -5.40 19.41 8.57
C LYS A 228 -4.18 19.77 7.72
N LYS A 229 -3.06 19.11 7.94
CA LYS A 229 -1.83 19.39 7.18
C LYS A 229 -2.01 18.90 5.73
N PRO A 230 -1.66 19.70 4.71
CA PRO A 230 -1.67 19.25 3.32
C PRO A 230 -0.82 18.00 3.14
N GLY A 231 -1.31 17.03 2.36
CA GLY A 231 -0.66 15.74 2.14
C GLY A 231 -1.67 14.61 1.96
N VAL A 232 -1.22 13.40 2.27
CA VAL A 232 -2.04 12.19 2.15
C VAL A 232 -2.15 11.53 3.52
N TYR A 233 -3.37 11.30 3.96
CA TYR A 233 -3.64 10.50 5.16
C TYR A 233 -4.14 9.14 4.71
N THR A 234 -3.51 8.06 5.16
CA THR A 234 -3.95 6.71 4.84
C THR A 234 -4.64 6.11 6.05
N ILE A 235 -5.92 5.80 5.90
CA ILE A 235 -6.74 5.14 6.91
C ILE A 235 -6.54 3.65 6.75
N ILE A 236 -5.93 3.04 7.77
CA ILE A 236 -5.65 1.62 7.84
C ILE A 236 -6.61 1.02 8.87
N ILE A 237 -7.34 -0.01 8.47
CA ILE A 237 -8.28 -0.71 9.35
C ILE A 237 -7.82 -2.14 9.48
N TRP A 238 -7.72 -2.55 10.73
CA TRP A 238 -7.27 -3.87 11.12
C TRP A 238 -8.46 -4.72 11.56
N ARG A 239 -8.37 -6.02 11.32
CA ARG A 239 -9.31 -7.01 11.85
C ARG A 239 -9.07 -7.17 13.34
N ASP A 240 -10.14 -7.20 14.11
CA ASP A 240 -10.07 -7.65 15.50
C ASP A 240 -9.93 -9.18 15.53
N ASN A 241 -8.75 -9.65 15.92
CA ASN A 241 -8.43 -11.06 16.04
C ASN A 241 -8.41 -11.52 17.51
N GLY A 242 -8.71 -10.65 18.48
CA GLY A 242 -8.57 -10.94 19.91
C GLY A 242 -7.11 -11.12 20.39
N GLU A 243 -6.12 -11.05 19.49
CA GLU A 243 -4.69 -11.05 19.77
C GLU A 243 -4.04 -9.77 19.22
N GLU A 244 -3.23 -9.09 20.04
CA GLU A 244 -2.71 -7.73 19.80
C GLU A 244 -1.70 -7.60 18.63
N TRP A 245 -1.09 -8.70 18.16
CA TRP A 245 0.18 -8.61 17.41
C TRP A 245 0.13 -9.13 15.95
N TRP A 246 -1.00 -9.69 15.51
CA TRP A 246 -1.18 -10.15 14.11
C TRP A 246 -2.58 -9.78 13.61
N SER A 247 -2.90 -8.49 13.57
CA SER A 247 -4.16 -8.05 13.00
C SER A 247 -4.09 -8.03 11.47
N GLU A 248 -5.01 -8.74 10.82
CA GLU A 248 -5.15 -8.74 9.36
C GLU A 248 -5.56 -7.34 8.88
N GLN A 249 -4.87 -6.79 7.88
CA GLN A 249 -5.26 -5.52 7.26
C GLN A 249 -6.53 -5.73 6.43
N LEU A 250 -7.61 -5.00 6.77
CA LEU A 250 -8.89 -5.05 6.06
C LEU A 250 -9.00 -3.97 5.00
N ILE A 251 -8.47 -2.78 5.28
CA ILE A 251 -8.54 -1.58 4.43
C ILE A 251 -7.23 -0.80 4.53
N ALA A 252 -6.78 -0.21 3.41
CA ALA A 252 -5.87 0.93 3.42
C ALA A 252 -6.26 1.91 2.32
N LEU A 253 -6.95 2.99 2.70
CA LEU A 253 -7.48 3.98 1.77
C LEU A 253 -6.92 5.36 2.05
N SER A 254 -6.58 6.05 0.97
CA SER A 254 -5.95 7.37 1.03
C SER A 254 -6.97 8.50 0.94
N LEU A 255 -6.88 9.44 1.88
CA LEU A 255 -7.54 10.73 1.90
C LEU A 255 -6.51 11.80 1.53
N PHE A 256 -6.75 12.52 0.43
CA PHE A 256 -5.91 13.62 -0.01
C PHE A 256 -6.43 14.93 0.57
N VAL A 257 -5.55 15.68 1.24
CA VAL A 257 -5.85 16.98 1.84
C VAL A 257 -4.96 18.03 1.18
N GLU A 258 -5.59 19.06 0.63
CA GLU A 258 -4.93 20.19 -0.06
C GLU A 258 -4.63 21.36 0.87
#